data_AF-A0A9Q0NFF5-F1
#
_entry.id   AF-A0A9Q0NFF5-F1
#
_cell.length_a   1.000
_cell.length_b   1.000
_cell.length_c   1.000
_cell.angle_alpha   90.00
_cell.angle_beta   90.00
_cell.angle_gamma   90.00
#
_symmetry.space_group_name_H-M   'P 1'
#
loop_
_entity.id
_entity.type
_entity.pdbx_description
1 polymer ?
#
loop_
_entity_poly.entity_id
_entity_poly.type
_entity_poly.pdbx_seq_one_letter_code
_entity_poly.pdbx_strand_id
1 'polypeptide(L)'
;MLVGVAPQSYLMNFGYLPKSDIETGNLRTETQLFSAIRSLQRFGNIPETGVIDEATLKLMKRPRCGQPDFPSGTDFSTRTDFSADNRIRRRNHRQKRYVIQGPKWPNTNLTW
;
A
#
# COMPACT_ATOMS: atom_id res chain seq x y z
N MET A 1 -17.40 22.17 -1.88
CA MET A 1 -16.32 21.98 -0.88
C MET A 1 -15.44 20.83 -1.34
N LEU A 2 -14.31 21.11 -1.99
CA LEU A 2 -13.32 20.07 -2.26
C LEU A 2 -12.66 19.75 -0.92
N VAL A 3 -12.97 18.61 -0.33
CA VAL A 3 -12.18 18.05 0.77
C VAL A 3 -10.81 17.77 0.17
N GLY A 4 -9.89 18.74 0.31
CA GLY A 4 -8.54 18.66 -0.22
C GLY A 4 -7.81 17.57 0.53
N VAL A 5 -7.49 16.48 -0.17
CA VAL A 5 -6.63 15.43 0.38
C VAL A 5 -5.27 16.05 0.64
N ALA A 6 -4.90 16.20 1.92
CA ALA A 6 -3.56 16.63 2.29
C ALA A 6 -2.55 15.58 1.79
N PRO A 7 -1.64 15.91 0.86
CA PRO A 7 -0.81 14.91 0.19
C PRO A 7 0.08 14.11 1.13
N GLN A 8 0.62 14.77 2.16
CA GLN A 8 1.41 14.11 3.19
C GLN A 8 0.60 13.06 3.96
N SER A 9 -0.63 13.38 4.37
CA SER A 9 -1.51 12.43 5.08
C SER A 9 -1.82 11.22 4.21
N TYR A 10 -2.11 11.44 2.92
CA TYR A 10 -2.32 10.35 1.97
C TYR A 10 -1.09 9.44 1.85
N LEU A 11 0.08 10.04 1.63
CA LEU A 11 1.32 9.28 1.50
C LEU A 11 1.65 8.50 2.79
N MET A 12 1.34 9.02 3.97
CA MET A 12 1.50 8.30 5.24
C MET A 12 0.51 7.14 5.38
N ASN A 13 -0.77 7.39 5.07
CA ASN A 13 -1.83 6.39 5.22
C ASN A 13 -1.61 5.17 4.32
N PHE A 14 -1.05 5.38 3.12
CA PHE A 14 -0.80 4.32 2.15
C PHE A 14 0.62 3.76 2.17
N GLY A 15 1.46 4.19 3.12
CA GLY A 15 2.79 3.59 3.35
C GLY A 15 3.92 4.12 2.46
N TYR A 16 3.73 5.28 1.81
CA TYR A 16 4.78 5.97 1.05
C TYR A 16 5.66 6.88 1.92
N LEU A 17 5.15 7.32 3.06
CA LEU A 17 5.90 8.06 4.08
C LEU A 17 5.75 7.38 5.44
N PRO A 18 6.80 7.38 6.28
CA PRO A 18 6.65 6.93 7.67
C PRO A 18 5.68 7.85 8.39
N LYS A 19 4.90 7.32 9.33
CA LYS A 19 4.05 8.14 10.22
C LYS A 19 4.97 9.01 11.08
N SER A 20 4.61 10.27 11.30
CA SER A 20 5.36 11.13 12.21
C SER A 20 5.06 10.73 13.65
N ASP A 21 6.06 10.32 14.42
CA ASP A 21 5.93 10.20 15.86
C ASP A 21 5.93 11.59 16.50
N ILE A 22 5.20 11.72 17.60
CA ILE A 22 5.07 12.97 18.39
C ILE A 22 6.45 13.47 18.83
N GLU A 23 7.39 12.55 19.05
CA GLU A 23 8.77 12.85 19.48
C GLU A 23 9.65 13.44 18.37
N THR A 24 9.48 13.02 17.11
CA THR A 24 10.39 13.45 16.02
C THR A 24 10.00 14.83 15.46
N GLY A 25 8.77 15.27 15.70
CA GLY A 25 8.20 16.37 14.94
C GLY A 25 8.11 16.01 13.45
N ASN A 26 7.31 16.72 12.67
CA ASN A 26 7.12 16.40 11.25
C ASN A 26 8.33 16.82 10.37
N LEU A 27 9.56 16.69 10.88
CA LEU A 27 10.79 17.10 10.20
C LEU A 27 11.06 16.12 9.05
N ARG A 28 10.82 16.57 7.81
CA ARG A 28 10.96 15.76 6.60
C ARG A 28 11.77 16.53 5.58
N THR A 29 12.67 15.83 4.89
CA THR A 29 13.42 16.43 3.78
C THR A 29 12.54 16.47 2.53
N GLU A 30 12.72 17.50 1.70
CA GLU A 30 12.04 17.60 0.40
C GLU A 30 12.33 16.38 -0.49
N THR A 31 13.55 15.86 -0.41
CA THR A 31 13.98 14.67 -1.15
C THR A 31 13.17 13.42 -0.79
N GLN A 32 12.82 13.25 0.49
CA GLN A 32 11.99 12.13 0.95
C GLN A 32 10.56 12.26 0.42
N LEU A 33 10.02 13.48 0.38
CA LEU A 33 8.70 13.74 -0.17
C LEU A 33 8.65 13.43 -1.67
N PHE A 34 9.62 13.93 -2.45
CA PHE A 34 9.69 13.66 -3.88
C PHE A 34 9.83 12.17 -4.20
N SER A 35 10.63 11.45 -3.41
CA SER A 35 10.75 9.99 -3.55
C SER A 35 9.45 9.26 -3.24
N ALA A 36 8.71 9.68 -2.21
CA ALA A 36 7.41 9.11 -1.88
C ALA A 36 6.38 9.33 -2.99
N ILE A 37 6.35 10.54 -3.57
CA ILE A 37 5.47 10.86 -4.71
C ILE A 37 5.84 10.00 -5.92
N ARG A 38 7.13 9.87 -6.24
CA ARG A 38 7.58 9.02 -7.35
C ARG A 38 7.15 7.56 -7.16
N SER A 39 7.21 7.06 -5.94
CA SER A 39 6.76 5.70 -5.60
C SER A 39 5.25 5.52 -5.80
N LEU A 40 4.45 6.53 -5.44
CA LEU A 40 3.01 6.55 -5.71
C LEU A 40 2.70 6.56 -7.21
N GLN A 41 3.41 7.39 -7.97
CA GLN A 41 3.24 7.49 -9.42
C GLN A 41 3.57 6.17 -10.12
N ARG A 42 4.67 5.53 -9.72
CA ARG A 42 5.04 4.19 -10.19
C ARG A 42 3.94 3.17 -9.88
N PHE A 43 3.40 3.16 -8.67
CA PHE A 43 2.32 2.25 -8.28
C PHE A 43 1.05 2.49 -9.09
N GLY A 44 0.69 3.76 -9.30
CA GLY A 44 -0.46 4.16 -10.12
C GLY A 44 -0.25 4.03 -11.63
N ASN A 45 0.93 3.58 -12.07
CA ASN A 45 1.34 3.48 -13.47
C ASN A 45 1.16 4.80 -14.25
N ILE A 46 1.56 5.91 -13.64
CA ILE A 46 1.62 7.24 -14.26
C ILE A 46 3.08 7.74 -14.28
N PRO A 47 3.42 8.78 -15.08
CA PRO A 47 4.78 9.29 -15.16
C PRO A 47 5.38 9.68 -13.80
N GLU A 48 6.63 9.27 -13.56
CA GLU A 48 7.39 9.41 -12.32
C GLU A 48 8.00 10.82 -12.12
N THR A 49 7.15 11.86 -12.19
CA THR A 49 7.58 13.27 -12.10
C THR A 49 8.10 13.66 -10.72
N GLY A 50 7.68 12.97 -9.66
CA GLY A 50 8.00 13.30 -8.27
C GLY A 50 7.26 14.52 -7.73
N VAL A 51 6.36 15.13 -8.52
CA VAL A 51 5.55 16.29 -8.14
C VAL A 51 4.07 15.93 -8.20
N ILE A 52 3.24 16.59 -7.42
CA ILE A 52 1.79 16.38 -7.40
C ILE A 52 1.17 17.13 -8.58
N ASP A 53 1.23 16.51 -9.74
CA ASP A 53 0.57 16.97 -10.97
C ASP A 53 -0.91 16.55 -11.03
N GLU A 54 -1.64 17.00 -12.06
CA GLU A 54 -3.06 16.69 -12.22
C GLU A 54 -3.34 15.19 -12.32
N ALA A 55 -2.45 14.43 -12.96
CA ALA A 55 -2.53 12.98 -13.05
C ALA A 55 -2.42 12.33 -11.66
N THR A 56 -1.48 12.80 -10.84
CA THR A 56 -1.29 12.36 -9.45
C THR A 56 -2.51 12.72 -8.58
N LEU A 57 -3.05 13.93 -8.72
CA LEU A 57 -4.28 14.33 -8.01
C LEU A 57 -5.48 13.48 -8.42
N LYS A 58 -5.63 13.18 -9.72
CA LYS A 58 -6.68 12.29 -10.22
C LYS A 58 -6.51 10.88 -9.65
N LEU A 59 -5.29 10.38 -9.59
CA LEU A 59 -4.96 9.09 -8.97
C LEU A 59 -5.37 9.06 -7.49
N MET A 60 -4.98 10.07 -6.70
CA MET A 60 -5.27 10.15 -5.27
C MET A 60 -6.78 10.25 -4.96
N LYS A 61 -7.58 10.82 -5.86
CA LYS A 61 -9.03 10.99 -5.70
C LYS A 61 -9.84 9.73 -6.04
N ARG A 62 -9.24 8.72 -6.68
CA ARG A 62 -9.97 7.50 -7.06
C ARG A 62 -10.38 6.72 -5.81
N PRO A 63 -11.62 6.18 -5.75
CA PRO A 63 -12.02 5.33 -4.65
C PRO A 63 -11.12 4.08 -4.61
N ARG A 64 -10.67 3.72 -3.42
CA ARG A 64 -9.73 2.62 -3.18
C ARG A 64 -9.99 1.97 -1.83
N CYS A 65 -9.42 0.80 -1.60
CA CYS A 65 -9.42 0.20 -0.28
C CYS A 65 -8.49 0.99 0.66
N GLY A 66 -8.77 0.94 1.97
CA GLY A 66 -7.94 1.61 3.00
C GLY A 66 -6.67 0.84 3.38
N GLN A 67 -6.35 -0.25 2.68
CA GLN A 67 -5.14 -1.03 2.94
C GLN A 67 -3.91 -0.28 2.39
N PRO A 68 -2.81 -0.19 3.16
CA PRO A 68 -1.56 0.38 2.66
C PRO A 68 -0.98 -0.38 1.47
N ASP A 69 -0.35 0.35 0.54
CA ASP A 69 0.31 -0.23 -0.64
C ASP A 69 1.63 -0.89 -0.26
N PHE A 70 2.30 -0.34 0.76
CA PHE A 70 3.52 -0.88 1.35
C PHE A 70 3.32 -1.07 2.85
N PRO A 71 3.89 -2.13 3.45
CA PRO A 71 3.87 -2.31 4.89
C PRO A 71 4.54 -1.10 5.57
N SER A 72 3.80 -0.44 6.46
CA SER A 72 4.31 0.70 7.22
C SER A 72 5.50 0.27 8.07
N GLY A 73 6.70 0.79 7.76
CA GLY A 73 7.92 0.49 8.51
C GLY A 73 9.04 -0.18 7.72
N THR A 74 8.88 -0.44 6.41
CA THR A 74 10.05 -0.70 5.56
C THR A 74 10.58 0.64 5.06
N ASP A 75 11.57 1.12 5.79
CA ASP A 75 12.28 2.35 5.55
C ASP A 75 12.68 2.54 4.09
N PHE A 76 12.85 3.81 3.74
CA PHE A 76 13.63 4.28 2.59
C PHE A 76 15.11 3.80 2.63
N SER A 77 15.49 3.10 3.70
CA SER A 77 16.73 2.34 3.80
C SER A 77 16.39 0.87 3.60
N THR A 78 17.06 0.26 2.63
CA THR A 78 17.22 -1.17 2.47
C THR A 78 16.13 -1.96 1.73
N ARG A 79 16.32 -2.05 0.42
CA ARG A 79 16.39 -3.36 -0.26
C ARG A 79 17.54 -4.23 0.31
N THR A 80 17.69 -4.32 1.64
CA THR A 80 18.50 -5.39 2.22
C THR A 80 17.55 -6.54 2.36
N ASP A 81 17.51 -7.31 1.29
CA ASP A 81 17.24 -8.74 1.28
C ASP A 81 18.24 -9.54 2.18
N PHE A 82 18.74 -8.94 3.27
CA PHE A 82 19.74 -9.46 4.19
C PHE A 82 19.31 -9.26 5.65
N SER A 83 18.09 -9.68 6.00
CA SER A 83 17.78 -10.07 7.38
C SER A 83 16.60 -11.04 7.41
N ALA A 84 16.94 -12.31 7.21
CA ALA A 84 16.65 -13.37 8.16
C ALA A 84 15.24 -13.51 8.77
N ASP A 85 14.16 -13.27 8.03
CA ASP A 85 12.95 -14.06 8.28
C ASP A 85 12.22 -14.53 7.01
N ASN A 86 12.78 -15.57 6.41
CA ASN A 86 12.12 -16.35 5.38
C ASN A 86 10.86 -17.09 5.92
N ARG A 87 10.53 -17.02 7.23
CA ARG A 87 9.26 -17.58 7.77
C ARG A 87 8.06 -16.73 7.41
N ILE A 88 8.20 -15.41 7.22
CA ILE A 88 7.07 -14.55 6.80
C ILE A 88 6.64 -14.90 5.36
N ARG A 89 7.59 -15.13 4.46
CA ARG A 89 7.29 -15.55 3.07
C ARG A 89 6.70 -16.96 2.99
N ARG A 90 7.05 -17.88 3.92
CA ARG A 90 6.44 -19.22 4.00
C ARG A 90 5.03 -19.25 4.64
N ARG A 91 4.68 -18.28 5.49
CA ARG A 91 3.32 -18.13 6.02
C ARG A 91 2.30 -17.61 5.00
N ASN A 92 2.78 -16.95 3.94
CA ASN A 92 1.94 -16.45 2.85
C ASN A 92 1.69 -17.46 1.72
N HIS A 93 2.10 -18.73 1.85
CA HIS A 93 1.40 -19.77 1.10
C HIS A 93 0.04 -19.95 1.79
N ARG A 94 -0.96 -19.18 1.35
CA ARG A 94 -2.36 -19.38 1.75
C ARG A 94 -2.64 -20.88 1.74
N GLN A 95 -2.74 -21.48 2.92
CA GLN A 95 -3.04 -22.89 3.05
C GLN A 95 -4.46 -23.02 2.52
N LYS A 96 -4.64 -23.75 1.41
CA LYS A 96 -5.98 -24.01 0.89
C LYS A 96 -6.70 -24.84 1.96
N ARG A 97 -7.61 -24.21 2.69
CA ARG A 97 -8.48 -24.88 3.66
C ARG A 97 -9.64 -25.48 2.87
N TYR A 98 -9.44 -26.68 2.35
CA TYR A 98 -10.52 -27.51 1.84
C TYR A 98 -10.83 -28.59 2.87
N VAL A 99 -12.11 -28.90 3.03
CA VAL A 99 -12.53 -30.06 3.82
C VAL A 99 -12.61 -31.24 2.84
N ILE A 100 -11.72 -32.23 3.00
CA ILE A 100 -11.67 -33.41 2.10
C ILE A 100 -13.01 -34.16 2.08
N GLN A 101 -13.76 -34.10 3.19
CA GLN A 101 -15.07 -34.71 3.37
C GLN A 101 -16.13 -33.67 3.78
N GLY A 102 -16.02 -32.43 3.28
CA GLY A 102 -16.96 -31.35 3.62
C GLY A 102 -18.39 -31.66 3.14
N PRO A 103 -19.41 -31.01 3.72
CA PRO A 103 -20.78 -31.17 3.25
C PRO A 103 -20.86 -30.84 1.76
N LYS A 104 -21.28 -31.82 0.96
CA LYS A 104 -21.58 -31.63 -0.46
C LYS A 104 -22.85 -30.79 -0.57
N TRP A 105 -22.91 -29.89 -1.54
CA TRP A 105 -24.15 -29.16 -1.83
C TRP A 105 -25.29 -30.17 -2.09
N PRO A 106 -26.45 -30.02 -1.43
CA PRO A 106 -27.53 -31.00 -1.52
C PRO A 106 -28.12 -31.09 -2.94
N ASN A 107 -28.08 -29.98 -3.69
CA ASN A 107 -28.56 -29.93 -5.06
C ASN A 107 -27.40 -29.60 -6.01
N THR A 108 -27.20 -30.44 -7.01
CA THR A 108 -26.24 -30.22 -8.11
C THR A 108 -26.90 -29.71 -9.38
N ASN A 109 -28.23 -29.72 -9.44
CA ASN A 109 -28.98 -29.19 -10.56
C ASN A 109 -29.21 -27.70 -10.33
N LEU A 110 -28.46 -26.87 -11.07
CA LEU A 110 -28.72 -25.45 -11.19
C LEU A 110 -30.04 -25.27 -11.95
N THR A 111 -31.10 -24.90 -11.26
CA THR A 111 -32.32 -24.37 -11.90
C THR A 111 -32.12 -22.88 -12.12
N TRP A 112 -32.30 -22.45 -13.35
CA TRP A 112 -32.26 -21.04 -13.76
C TRP A 112 -33.61 -20.37 -13.49
#